data_AF-A0AAW2N2U3-F1
#
_entry.id   AF-A0AAW2N2U3-F1
#
_cell.length_a   1.000
_cell.length_b   1.000
_cell.length_c   1.000
_cell.angle_alpha   90.00
_cell.angle_beta   90.00
_cell.angle_gamma   90.00
#
_symmetry.space_group_name_H-M   'P 1'
#
loop_
_entity.id
_entity.type
_entity.pdbx_description
1 polymer ?
#
loop_
_entity_poly.entity_id
_entity_poly.type
_entity_poly.pdbx_seq_one_letter_code
_entity_poly.pdbx_strand_id
1 'polypeptide(L)'
;MGKRKKTRVSEEDLENEDEETRENPEYLVGSSSSNEKSLYEILGVDKAASQQEIKKAYYKLALRLHPDKNPDDEEAKEKFQQLQKVISILGDEEKRAVYDQTGCVDDADLAGDAIQNLRTFFRTMYKKISEADIEEFEANYRGSDSEKKDLLELYKKCKGNMDRLFCCMLCSDPMLDSHRFKDIIDEAISEGELKSTKAYEKWAKKVSKTKPPTSPLRQRKKSKKNSDLYAIIAQRQNERRGKIDAMFSSLVQKYGGGEAAPEPSEEEFEATRRKLERKRASKRK
;
A
#
# COMPACT_ATOMS: atom_id res chain seq x y z
N MET A 1 22.48 47.74 6.71
CA MET A 1 21.73 48.62 5.79
C MET A 1 22.04 48.22 4.37
N GLY A 2 21.10 47.65 3.62
CA GLY A 2 21.36 47.20 2.25
C GLY A 2 20.19 46.48 1.61
N LYS A 3 19.02 47.13 1.56
CA LYS A 3 17.87 46.67 0.77
C LYS A 3 18.19 46.86 -0.71
N ARG A 4 18.09 45.83 -1.54
CA ARG A 4 18.06 45.98 -3.00
C ARG A 4 16.67 45.62 -3.55
N LYS A 5 16.16 46.56 -4.33
CA LYS A 5 14.80 46.70 -4.87
C LYS A 5 14.56 45.75 -6.05
N LYS A 6 13.27 45.40 -6.22
CA LYS A 6 12.61 44.88 -7.43
C LYS A 6 12.92 45.72 -8.67
N THR A 7 12.99 45.06 -9.82
CA THR A 7 12.62 45.63 -11.13
C THR A 7 11.78 44.61 -11.91
N ARG A 8 10.69 45.13 -12.49
CA ARG A 8 9.58 44.50 -13.22
C ARG A 8 9.70 44.94 -14.69
N VAL A 9 9.44 44.05 -15.64
CA VAL A 9 9.26 44.32 -17.08
C VAL A 9 8.17 43.32 -17.52
N SER A 10 6.87 43.67 -17.48
CA SER A 10 6.02 44.35 -18.48
C SER A 10 5.71 43.50 -19.72
N GLU A 11 4.40 43.19 -19.83
CA GLU A 11 3.59 42.62 -20.91
C GLU A 11 3.51 43.51 -22.17
N GLU A 12 2.76 42.99 -23.14
CA GLU A 12 2.16 43.61 -24.35
C GLU A 12 2.94 43.34 -25.64
N ASP A 13 2.38 42.90 -26.76
CA ASP A 13 1.06 42.42 -27.18
C ASP A 13 1.27 41.83 -28.59
N LEU A 14 0.35 41.00 -29.09
CA LEU A 14 -0.21 41.10 -30.45
C LEU A 14 -1.22 39.96 -30.68
N GLU A 15 -2.48 40.32 -30.49
CA GLU A 15 -3.69 39.63 -30.95
C GLU A 15 -3.85 39.71 -32.48
N ASN A 16 -4.60 38.75 -33.03
CA ASN A 16 -5.59 38.83 -34.13
C ASN A 16 -6.03 37.36 -34.39
N GLU A 17 -7.22 36.93 -33.93
CA GLU A 17 -8.53 36.97 -34.65
C GLU A 17 -8.48 36.10 -35.94
N ASP A 18 -9.26 35.02 -36.10
CA ASP A 18 -10.72 35.03 -36.28
C ASP A 18 -11.40 33.65 -36.09
N GLU A 19 -12.71 33.72 -35.83
CA GLU A 19 -13.75 32.69 -35.66
C GLU A 19 -13.88 31.63 -36.79
N GLU A 20 -14.26 30.39 -36.43
CA GLU A 20 -15.48 29.75 -36.97
C GLU A 20 -15.85 28.47 -36.18
N THR A 21 -16.95 28.53 -35.43
CA THR A 21 -17.66 27.36 -34.89
C THR A 21 -18.54 26.73 -35.98
N ARG A 22 -18.35 25.45 -36.30
CA ARG A 22 -19.37 24.56 -36.91
C ARG A 22 -19.31 23.16 -36.29
N GLU A 23 -20.48 22.56 -36.20
CA GLU A 23 -20.92 21.48 -35.31
C GLU A 23 -20.53 20.03 -35.73
N ASN A 24 -20.34 19.16 -34.71
CA ASN A 24 -20.66 17.70 -34.61
C ASN A 24 -20.02 16.65 -35.57
N PRO A 25 -19.99 15.31 -35.27
CA PRO A 25 -20.36 14.54 -34.05
C PRO A 25 -19.38 13.39 -33.65
N GLU A 26 -19.68 12.73 -32.52
CA GLU A 26 -19.50 11.29 -32.21
C GLU A 26 -18.12 10.60 -32.16
N TYR A 27 -17.77 10.19 -30.92
CA TYR A 27 -17.08 8.97 -30.49
C TYR A 27 -16.45 8.06 -31.56
N LEU A 28 -15.12 7.87 -31.49
CA LEU A 28 -14.45 6.56 -31.58
C LEU A 28 -12.95 6.68 -31.24
N VAL A 29 -12.58 6.00 -30.15
CA VAL A 29 -11.27 5.41 -29.81
C VAL A 29 -10.03 6.28 -30.02
N GLY A 30 -9.53 6.82 -28.91
CA GLY A 30 -8.20 7.43 -28.83
C GLY A 30 -7.10 6.44 -29.23
N SER A 31 -6.65 6.55 -30.47
CA SER A 31 -5.30 6.19 -30.89
C SER A 31 -4.36 7.23 -30.27
N SER A 32 -3.70 6.87 -29.18
CA SER A 32 -2.58 7.67 -28.67
C SER A 32 -1.34 7.32 -29.48
N SER A 33 -1.01 8.17 -30.44
CA SER A 33 0.29 8.23 -31.08
C SER A 33 1.35 8.66 -30.06
N SER A 34 2.24 7.74 -29.68
CA SER A 34 3.61 8.07 -29.26
C SER A 34 4.53 7.46 -30.32
N ASN A 35 5.32 8.33 -30.95
CA ASN A 35 6.10 8.06 -32.16
C ASN A 35 7.42 7.31 -31.82
N GLU A 36 7.32 6.29 -30.99
CA GLU A 36 8.37 5.36 -30.62
C GLU A 36 7.89 3.98 -31.03
N LYS A 37 8.56 3.35 -32.00
CA LYS A 37 8.19 2.02 -32.50
C LYS A 37 8.05 1.07 -31.31
N SER A 38 6.86 0.51 -31.11
CA SER A 38 6.62 -0.38 -29.98
C SER A 38 7.61 -1.56 -30.03
N LEU A 39 8.10 -2.04 -28.88
CA LEU A 39 9.08 -3.14 -28.83
C LEU A 39 8.58 -4.39 -29.58
N TYR A 40 7.25 -4.59 -29.60
CA TYR A 40 6.56 -5.63 -30.35
C TYR A 40 6.65 -5.43 -31.87
N GLU A 41 6.57 -4.19 -32.35
CA GLU A 41 6.75 -3.83 -33.77
C GLU A 41 8.19 -4.03 -34.22
N ILE A 42 9.18 -3.77 -33.36
CA ILE A 42 10.59 -4.02 -33.65
C ILE A 42 10.87 -5.53 -33.85
N LEU A 43 10.21 -6.38 -33.06
CA LEU A 43 10.26 -7.84 -33.24
C LEU A 43 9.33 -8.34 -34.36
N GLY A 44 8.40 -7.53 -34.84
CA GLY A 44 7.38 -7.92 -35.81
C GLY A 44 6.37 -8.94 -35.28
N VAL A 45 6.05 -8.88 -33.98
CA VAL A 45 5.11 -9.78 -33.32
C VAL A 45 3.94 -9.01 -32.72
N ASP A 46 2.81 -9.67 -32.53
CA ASP A 46 1.65 -9.07 -31.87
C ASP A 46 1.93 -8.84 -30.37
N LYS A 47 1.28 -7.84 -29.76
CA LYS A 47 1.31 -7.59 -28.31
C LYS A 47 0.81 -8.81 -27.52
N ALA A 48 -0.13 -9.57 -28.10
CA ALA A 48 -0.66 -10.81 -27.53
C ALA A 48 0.24 -12.04 -27.74
N ALA A 49 1.41 -11.91 -28.38
CA ALA A 49 2.27 -13.04 -28.73
C ALA A 49 2.78 -13.81 -27.49
N SER A 50 2.88 -15.13 -27.60
CA SER A 50 3.40 -15.96 -26.52
C SER A 50 4.92 -15.79 -26.33
N GLN A 51 5.44 -16.15 -25.15
CA GLN A 51 6.88 -16.05 -24.86
C GLN A 51 7.73 -16.91 -25.83
N GLN A 52 7.15 -18.01 -26.32
CA GLN A 52 7.78 -18.87 -27.31
C GLN A 52 7.83 -18.20 -28.69
N GLU A 53 6.81 -17.43 -29.07
CA GLU A 53 6.76 -16.68 -30.33
C GLU A 53 7.76 -15.53 -30.34
N ILE A 54 7.87 -14.79 -29.23
CA ILE A 54 8.86 -13.72 -29.06
C ILE A 54 10.28 -14.26 -29.22
N LYS A 55 10.60 -15.37 -28.54
CA LYS A 55 11.91 -16.03 -28.67
C LYS A 55 12.16 -16.49 -30.11
N LYS A 56 11.17 -17.12 -30.76
CA LYS A 56 11.29 -17.57 -32.15
C LYS A 56 11.49 -16.40 -33.14
N ALA A 57 10.79 -15.28 -32.94
CA ALA A 57 10.95 -14.09 -33.77
C ALA A 57 12.34 -13.46 -33.58
N TYR A 58 12.81 -13.36 -32.33
CA TYR A 58 14.16 -12.93 -32.00
C TYR A 58 15.22 -13.79 -32.69
N TYR A 59 15.15 -15.12 -32.60
CA TYR A 59 16.12 -16.00 -33.26
C TYR A 59 16.15 -15.81 -34.79
N LYS A 60 14.99 -15.63 -35.43
CA LYS A 60 14.91 -15.38 -36.88
C LYS A 60 15.55 -14.05 -37.27
N LEU A 61 15.32 -13.00 -36.50
CA LEU A 61 15.89 -11.67 -36.76
C LEU A 61 17.37 -11.60 -36.42
N ALA A 62 17.79 -12.21 -35.31
CA ALA A 62 19.19 -12.30 -34.90
C ALA A 62 20.04 -13.03 -35.94
N LEU A 63 19.51 -14.10 -36.55
CA LEU A 63 20.21 -14.82 -37.64
C LEU A 63 20.33 -14.00 -38.93
N ARG A 64 19.39 -13.08 -39.19
CA ARG A 64 19.41 -12.19 -40.36
C ARG A 64 20.32 -11.00 -40.17
N LEU A 65 20.41 -10.48 -38.94
CA LEU A 65 21.18 -9.29 -38.56
C LEU A 65 22.51 -9.64 -37.89
N HIS A 66 22.93 -10.91 -37.91
CA HIS A 66 24.14 -11.35 -37.23
C HIS A 66 25.39 -10.69 -37.85
N PRO A 67 26.33 -10.17 -37.04
CA PRO A 67 27.52 -9.49 -37.56
C PRO A 67 28.42 -10.39 -38.43
N ASP A 68 28.42 -11.71 -38.19
CA ASP A 68 29.14 -12.68 -39.04
C ASP A 68 28.58 -12.76 -40.47
N LYS A 69 27.29 -12.49 -40.67
CA LYS A 69 26.65 -12.54 -42.00
C LYS A 69 26.60 -11.17 -42.68
N ASN A 70 26.66 -10.08 -41.89
CA ASN A 70 26.69 -8.72 -42.39
C ASN A 70 27.86 -7.95 -41.75
N PRO A 71 29.11 -8.28 -42.11
CA PRO A 71 30.29 -7.70 -41.47
C PRO A 71 30.50 -6.21 -41.77
N ASP A 72 29.98 -5.70 -42.89
CA ASP A 72 30.18 -4.33 -43.37
C ASP A 72 28.89 -3.46 -43.30
N ASP A 73 27.83 -3.96 -42.67
CA ASP A 73 26.54 -3.26 -42.57
C ASP A 73 26.35 -2.66 -41.16
N GLU A 74 26.66 -1.38 -41.03
CA GLU A 74 26.45 -0.64 -39.77
C GLU A 74 24.96 -0.52 -39.41
N GLU A 75 24.03 -0.54 -40.37
CA GLU A 75 22.59 -0.57 -40.05
C GLU A 75 22.17 -1.91 -39.46
N ALA A 76 22.72 -3.02 -39.96
CA ALA A 76 22.44 -4.34 -39.41
C ALA A 76 22.94 -4.45 -37.96
N LYS A 77 24.08 -3.85 -37.67
CA LYS A 77 24.66 -3.76 -36.32
C LYS A 77 23.82 -2.91 -35.38
N GLU A 78 23.33 -1.75 -35.81
CA GLU A 78 22.41 -0.92 -35.02
C GLU A 78 21.08 -1.65 -34.75
N LYS A 79 20.49 -2.27 -35.78
CA LYS A 79 19.26 -3.07 -35.65
C LYS A 79 19.47 -4.29 -34.75
N PHE A 80 20.65 -4.91 -34.80
CA PHE A 80 21.01 -6.02 -33.91
C PHE A 80 21.13 -5.57 -32.45
N GLN A 81 21.74 -4.42 -32.18
CA GLN A 81 21.79 -3.83 -30.84
C GLN A 81 20.39 -3.49 -30.30
N GLN A 82 19.52 -2.93 -31.15
CA GLN A 82 18.12 -2.69 -30.80
C GLN A 82 17.39 -4.01 -30.50
N LEU A 83 17.64 -5.07 -31.29
CA LEU A 83 17.07 -6.39 -31.07
C LEU A 83 17.51 -6.99 -29.72
N GLN A 84 18.78 -6.81 -29.31
CA GLN A 84 19.28 -7.24 -28.01
C GLN A 84 18.57 -6.52 -26.85
N LYS A 85 18.34 -5.21 -26.98
CA LYS A 85 17.62 -4.42 -25.98
C LYS A 85 16.17 -4.90 -25.85
N VAL A 86 15.50 -5.09 -26.98
CA VAL A 86 14.10 -5.55 -27.03
C VAL A 86 13.94 -6.92 -26.35
N ILE A 87 14.81 -7.91 -26.64
CA ILE A 87 14.71 -9.22 -26.01
C ILE A 87 15.07 -9.19 -24.52
N SER A 88 15.89 -8.24 -24.06
CA SER A 88 16.22 -8.09 -22.64
C SER A 88 15.02 -7.67 -21.79
N ILE A 89 14.00 -7.07 -22.43
CA ILE A 89 12.75 -6.58 -21.82
C ILE A 89 11.63 -7.58 -22.07
N LEU A 90 11.39 -7.96 -23.32
CA LEU A 90 10.29 -8.86 -23.69
C LEU A 90 10.62 -10.34 -23.45
N GLY A 91 11.89 -10.69 -23.24
CA GLY A 91 12.36 -12.06 -23.01
C GLY A 91 12.11 -12.58 -21.59
N ASP A 92 11.86 -11.69 -20.65
CA ASP A 92 11.51 -11.98 -19.25
C ASP A 92 10.05 -11.63 -19.00
N GLU A 93 9.29 -12.56 -18.43
CA GLU A 93 7.85 -12.38 -18.19
C GLU A 93 7.58 -11.23 -17.22
N GLU A 94 8.47 -11.00 -16.24
CA GLU A 94 8.30 -9.91 -15.27
C GLU A 94 8.54 -8.54 -15.91
N LYS A 95 9.60 -8.41 -16.71
CA LYS A 95 9.93 -7.15 -17.41
C LYS A 95 8.94 -6.83 -18.51
N ARG A 96 8.42 -7.84 -19.20
CA ARG A 96 7.34 -7.70 -20.17
C ARG A 96 6.07 -7.17 -19.52
N ALA A 97 5.68 -7.73 -18.36
CA ALA A 97 4.50 -7.25 -17.64
C ALA A 97 4.64 -5.79 -17.19
N VAL A 98 5.85 -5.34 -16.85
CA VAL A 98 6.14 -3.93 -16.55
C VAL A 98 5.99 -3.08 -17.82
N TYR A 99 6.60 -3.48 -18.95
CA TYR A 99 6.47 -2.76 -20.22
C TYR A 99 5.02 -2.62 -20.70
N ASP A 100 4.23 -3.69 -20.58
CA ASP A 100 2.82 -3.70 -20.97
C ASP A 100 1.96 -2.75 -20.11
N GLN A 101 2.40 -2.45 -18.89
CA GLN A 101 1.72 -1.53 -17.97
C GLN A 101 2.19 -0.09 -18.13
N THR A 102 3.48 0.15 -18.38
CA THR A 102 4.08 1.50 -18.37
C THR A 102 4.25 2.10 -19.75
N GLY A 103 4.31 1.29 -20.81
CA GLY A 103 4.37 1.74 -22.21
C GLY A 103 5.65 2.48 -22.63
N CYS A 104 6.63 2.67 -21.75
CA CYS A 104 7.85 3.43 -22.01
C CYS A 104 9.09 2.63 -21.60
N VAL A 105 10.15 2.68 -22.43
CA VAL A 105 11.49 2.13 -22.10
C VAL A 105 12.56 3.04 -22.69
N ASP A 106 13.04 3.97 -21.87
CA ASP A 106 14.25 4.73 -22.19
C ASP A 106 15.44 4.22 -21.36
N ASP A 107 16.53 3.87 -22.06
CA ASP A 107 17.80 3.44 -21.46
C ASP A 107 18.48 4.55 -20.62
N ALA A 108 18.02 5.79 -20.70
CA ALA A 108 18.49 6.89 -19.86
C ALA A 108 17.88 6.89 -18.44
N ASP A 109 16.75 6.19 -18.23
CA ASP A 109 16.08 6.12 -16.93
C ASP A 109 16.66 5.06 -15.97
N LEU A 110 17.60 4.24 -16.45
CA LEU A 110 18.39 3.34 -15.60
C LEU A 110 19.32 4.08 -14.62
N ALA A 111 19.49 5.41 -14.76
CA ALA A 111 20.27 6.23 -13.84
C ALA A 111 19.44 7.25 -13.03
N GLY A 112 18.14 7.41 -13.32
CA GLY A 112 17.32 8.51 -12.76
C GLY A 112 16.17 8.09 -11.86
N ASP A 113 15.51 6.95 -12.12
CA ASP A 113 14.28 6.54 -11.42
C ASP A 113 14.48 5.34 -10.46
N ALA A 114 15.74 4.99 -10.18
CA ALA A 114 16.09 3.89 -9.29
C ALA A 114 15.55 4.08 -7.86
N ILE A 115 15.23 5.31 -7.42
CA ILE A 115 14.70 5.55 -6.07
C ILE A 115 13.19 5.21 -5.98
N GLN A 116 12.44 5.33 -7.08
CA GLN A 116 11.01 5.03 -7.08
C GLN A 116 10.72 3.55 -7.38
N ASN A 117 11.55 2.89 -8.18
CA ASN A 117 11.40 1.46 -8.50
C ASN A 117 12.18 0.49 -7.61
N LEU A 118 13.03 0.96 -6.69
CA LEU A 118 13.63 0.10 -5.65
C LEU A 118 12.56 -0.56 -4.78
N ARG A 119 11.46 0.15 -4.53
CA ARG A 119 10.33 -0.34 -3.74
C ARG A 119 9.59 -1.46 -4.46
N THR A 120 9.37 -1.31 -5.76
CA THR A 120 8.70 -2.32 -6.59
C THR A 120 9.59 -3.55 -6.71
N PHE A 121 10.87 -3.35 -7.02
CA PHE A 121 11.89 -4.39 -7.11
C PHE A 121 12.05 -5.20 -5.82
N PHE A 122 12.19 -4.55 -4.66
CA PHE A 122 12.30 -5.28 -3.40
C PHE A 122 10.98 -5.94 -2.98
N ARG A 123 9.83 -5.40 -3.36
CA ARG A 123 8.53 -6.02 -3.08
C ARG A 123 8.26 -7.26 -3.93
N THR A 124 8.82 -7.35 -5.14
CA THR A 124 8.74 -8.55 -5.99
C THR A 124 9.77 -9.59 -5.57
N MET A 125 11.00 -9.18 -5.26
CA MET A 125 12.09 -10.09 -4.87
C MET A 125 11.91 -10.71 -3.48
N TYR A 126 11.35 -9.96 -2.51
CA TYR A 126 11.15 -10.46 -1.16
C TYR A 126 9.70 -10.84 -0.89
N LYS A 127 9.51 -12.02 -0.26
CA LYS A 127 8.19 -12.50 0.18
C LYS A 127 7.51 -11.41 1.00
N LYS A 128 6.25 -11.12 0.66
CA LYS A 128 5.41 -10.20 1.43
C LYS A 128 5.25 -10.76 2.85
N ILE A 129 5.88 -10.11 3.82
CA ILE A 129 5.85 -10.51 5.23
C ILE A 129 4.41 -10.39 5.72
N SER A 130 3.82 -11.53 6.06
CA SER A 130 2.50 -11.59 6.67
C SER A 130 2.60 -11.41 8.19
N GLU A 131 1.48 -11.09 8.84
CA GLU A 131 1.44 -11.04 10.31
C GLU A 131 1.80 -12.40 10.95
N ALA A 132 1.46 -13.50 10.27
CA ALA A 132 1.81 -14.85 10.73
C ALA A 132 3.32 -15.09 10.68
N ASP A 133 4.02 -14.61 9.64
CA ASP A 133 5.48 -14.72 9.55
C ASP A 133 6.19 -13.94 10.69
N ILE A 134 5.63 -12.80 11.10
CA ILE A 134 6.14 -12.02 12.24
C ILE A 134 5.92 -12.75 13.56
N GLU A 135 4.75 -13.34 13.75
CA GLU A 135 4.40 -14.10 14.96
C GLU A 135 5.22 -15.39 15.09
N GLU A 136 5.50 -16.08 13.98
CA GLU A 136 6.41 -17.22 13.92
C GLU A 136 7.85 -16.81 14.24
N PHE A 137 8.33 -15.71 13.66
CA PHE A 137 9.65 -15.18 13.96
C PHE A 137 9.79 -14.80 15.45
N GLU A 138 8.81 -14.11 16.03
CA GLU A 138 8.83 -13.74 17.45
C GLU A 138 8.87 -14.98 18.35
N ALA A 139 8.10 -16.02 18.02
CA ALA A 139 8.05 -17.27 18.76
C ALA A 139 9.39 -18.03 18.71
N ASN A 140 10.05 -18.02 17.55
CA ASN A 140 11.33 -18.72 17.35
C ASN A 140 12.51 -17.91 17.90
N TYR A 141 12.43 -16.58 17.89
CA TYR A 141 13.50 -15.71 18.37
C TYR A 141 13.52 -15.60 19.89
N ARG A 142 12.37 -15.43 20.54
CA ARG A 142 12.29 -15.29 22.01
C ARG A 142 12.68 -16.60 22.70
N GLY A 143 13.69 -16.51 23.58
CA GLY A 143 14.27 -17.64 24.31
C GLY A 143 15.32 -18.42 23.52
N SER A 144 15.66 -17.99 22.30
CA SER A 144 16.67 -18.65 21.48
C SER A 144 18.10 -18.23 21.84
N ASP A 145 19.07 -19.05 21.43
CA ASP A 145 20.50 -18.71 21.56
C ASP A 145 20.87 -17.44 20.77
N SER A 146 20.17 -17.17 19.67
CA SER A 146 20.35 -15.95 18.88
C SER A 146 20.00 -14.71 19.69
N GLU A 147 18.90 -14.76 20.43
CA GLU A 147 18.51 -13.66 21.32
C GLU A 147 19.54 -13.43 22.43
N LYS A 148 20.05 -14.51 23.06
CA LYS A 148 21.12 -14.40 24.06
C LYS A 148 22.34 -13.71 23.47
N LYS A 149 22.79 -14.11 22.27
CA LYS A 149 23.93 -13.49 21.59
C LYS A 149 23.71 -12.00 21.29
N ASP A 150 22.57 -11.66 20.72
CA ASP A 150 22.21 -10.28 20.38
C ASP A 150 22.13 -9.39 21.64
N LEU A 151 21.58 -9.93 22.74
CA LEU A 151 21.51 -9.24 24.02
C LEU A 151 22.90 -8.89 24.56
N LEU A 152 23.83 -9.84 24.51
CA LEU A 152 25.21 -9.64 24.98
C LEU A 152 25.97 -8.65 24.09
N GLU A 153 25.77 -8.70 22.76
CA GLU A 153 26.36 -7.73 21.84
C GLU A 153 25.82 -6.32 22.08
N LEU A 154 24.50 -6.17 22.22
CA LEU A 154 23.87 -4.89 22.51
C LEU A 154 24.25 -4.36 23.88
N TYR A 155 24.46 -5.22 24.87
CA TYR A 155 24.97 -4.81 26.18
C TYR A 155 26.34 -4.16 26.07
N LYS A 156 27.26 -4.76 25.31
CA LYS A 156 28.60 -4.20 25.03
C LYS A 156 28.48 -2.87 24.30
N LYS A 157 27.63 -2.79 23.27
CA LYS A 157 27.39 -1.56 22.48
C LYS A 157 26.78 -0.42 23.30
N CYS A 158 25.82 -0.74 24.17
CA CYS A 158 25.10 0.23 25.01
C CYS A 158 25.78 0.48 26.37
N LYS A 159 26.92 -0.17 26.64
CA LYS A 159 27.70 -0.05 27.90
C LYS A 159 26.85 -0.32 29.15
N GLY A 160 25.92 -1.28 29.06
CA GLY A 160 24.99 -1.63 30.13
C GLY A 160 23.88 -0.61 30.43
N ASN A 161 23.61 0.34 29.51
CA ASN A 161 22.40 1.14 29.58
C ASN A 161 21.21 0.36 28.99
N MET A 162 20.35 -0.13 29.88
CA MET A 162 19.23 -1.00 29.50
C MET A 162 18.11 -0.26 28.78
N ASP A 163 17.85 1.01 29.06
CA ASP A 163 16.80 1.78 28.37
C ASP A 163 17.11 1.88 26.87
N ARG A 164 18.39 2.14 26.54
CA ARG A 164 18.86 2.15 25.14
C ARG A 164 18.89 0.75 24.53
N LEU A 165 19.22 -0.27 25.33
CA LEU A 165 19.23 -1.66 24.88
C LEU A 165 17.83 -2.09 24.45
N PHE A 166 16.80 -1.85 25.27
CA PHE A 166 15.42 -2.20 24.94
C PHE A 166 14.91 -1.46 23.68
N CYS A 167 15.36 -0.23 23.42
CA CYS A 167 15.00 0.46 22.18
C CYS A 167 15.63 -0.17 20.93
N CYS A 168 16.73 -0.90 21.06
CA CYS A 168 17.45 -1.49 19.93
C CYS A 168 17.23 -3.00 19.79
N MET A 169 16.75 -3.66 20.85
CA MET A 169 16.59 -5.12 20.88
C MET A 169 15.29 -5.55 20.18
N LEU A 170 15.42 -6.50 19.26
CA LEU A 170 14.28 -7.10 18.54
C LEU A 170 13.36 -7.82 19.52
N CYS A 171 12.05 -7.74 19.24
CA CYS A 171 11.01 -8.46 19.98
C CYS A 171 11.10 -8.29 21.51
N SER A 172 11.59 -7.15 22.01
CA SER A 172 11.77 -6.90 23.44
C SER A 172 10.66 -6.00 24.02
N ASP A 173 10.18 -6.34 25.21
CA ASP A 173 9.25 -5.51 25.99
C ASP A 173 9.82 -5.29 27.40
N PRO A 174 10.14 -4.04 27.79
CA PRO A 174 10.67 -3.74 29.13
C PRO A 174 9.80 -4.29 30.27
N MET A 175 8.48 -4.40 30.11
CA MET A 175 7.60 -4.87 31.18
C MET A 175 7.62 -6.40 31.33
N LEU A 176 7.88 -7.13 30.25
CA LEU A 176 7.85 -8.60 30.24
C LEU A 176 9.26 -9.20 30.34
N ASP A 177 10.23 -8.60 29.66
CA ASP A 177 11.56 -9.18 29.46
C ASP A 177 12.60 -8.70 30.47
N SER A 178 12.33 -7.66 31.27
CA SER A 178 13.30 -7.11 32.23
C SER A 178 13.89 -8.15 33.19
N HIS A 179 13.07 -9.03 33.75
CA HIS A 179 13.57 -10.05 34.66
C HIS A 179 14.43 -11.11 33.92
N ARG A 180 13.96 -11.57 32.76
CA ARG A 180 14.66 -12.58 31.96
C ARG A 180 16.00 -12.07 31.43
N PHE A 181 16.04 -10.84 30.92
CA PHE A 181 17.28 -10.23 30.44
C PHE A 181 18.25 -10.00 31.57
N LYS A 182 17.76 -9.65 32.77
CA LYS A 182 18.59 -9.57 33.96
C LYS A 182 19.23 -10.93 34.26
N ASP A 183 18.46 -12.00 34.29
CA ASP A 183 18.98 -13.34 34.61
C ASP A 183 20.07 -13.78 33.60
N ILE A 184 19.85 -13.54 32.29
CA ILE A 184 20.82 -13.86 31.23
C ILE A 184 22.11 -13.02 31.37
N ILE A 185 21.98 -11.73 31.66
CA ILE A 185 23.14 -10.84 31.81
C ILE A 185 23.90 -11.16 33.10
N ASP A 186 23.19 -11.44 34.20
CA ASP A 186 23.81 -11.84 35.46
C ASP A 186 24.56 -13.17 35.32
N GLU A 187 24.01 -14.14 34.58
CA GLU A 187 24.70 -15.39 34.20
C GLU A 187 25.98 -15.09 33.41
N ALA A 188 25.91 -14.29 32.35
CA ALA A 188 27.07 -13.95 31.53
C ALA A 188 28.13 -13.11 32.28
N ILE A 189 27.73 -12.30 33.27
CA ILE A 189 28.66 -11.60 34.16
C ILE A 189 29.33 -12.59 35.12
N SER A 190 28.58 -13.58 35.62
CA SER A 190 29.10 -14.61 36.53
C SER A 190 30.09 -15.55 35.82
N GLU A 191 29.86 -15.85 34.55
CA GLU A 191 30.77 -16.61 33.67
C GLU A 191 32.01 -15.79 33.26
N GLY A 192 32.00 -14.47 33.51
CA GLY A 192 33.09 -13.57 33.16
C GLY A 192 33.12 -13.12 31.70
N GLU A 193 32.08 -13.42 30.91
CA GLU A 193 31.95 -12.97 29.52
C GLU A 193 31.66 -11.46 29.44
N LEU A 194 30.94 -10.93 30.43
CA LEU A 194 30.58 -9.52 30.54
C LEU A 194 31.10 -8.88 31.83
N LYS A 195 31.42 -7.58 31.72
CA LYS A 195 31.75 -6.75 32.88
C LYS A 195 30.51 -5.97 33.30
N SER A 196 30.17 -6.08 34.60
CA SER A 196 29.13 -5.25 35.21
C SER A 196 29.46 -3.77 35.07
N THR A 197 28.44 -2.95 34.77
CA THR A 197 28.55 -1.49 34.76
C THR A 197 27.65 -0.86 35.82
N LYS A 198 28.02 0.33 36.31
CA LYS A 198 27.23 1.08 37.29
C LYS A 198 25.80 1.37 36.81
N ALA A 199 25.62 1.55 35.50
CA ALA A 199 24.29 1.77 34.91
C ALA A 199 23.44 0.50 35.02
N TYR A 200 24.02 -0.65 34.67
CA TYR A 200 23.37 -1.95 34.80
C TYR A 200 23.02 -2.27 36.24
N GLU A 201 23.92 -2.09 37.19
CA GLU A 201 23.67 -2.36 38.62
C GLU A 201 22.49 -1.56 39.18
N LYS A 202 22.36 -0.29 38.79
CA LYS A 202 21.22 0.56 39.18
C LYS A 202 19.92 0.02 38.61
N TRP A 203 19.94 -0.39 37.35
CA TRP A 203 18.78 -0.99 36.69
C TRP A 203 18.41 -2.35 37.30
N ALA A 204 19.37 -3.23 37.52
CA ALA A 204 19.18 -4.57 38.10
C ALA A 204 18.56 -4.51 39.51
N LYS A 205 18.92 -3.48 40.30
CA LYS A 205 18.31 -3.17 41.61
C LYS A 205 16.86 -2.66 41.50
N LYS A 206 16.52 -1.98 40.40
CA LYS A 206 15.14 -1.53 40.12
C LYS A 206 14.27 -2.72 39.72
N VAL A 207 14.79 -3.59 38.85
CA VAL A 207 14.11 -4.81 38.39
C VAL A 207 13.90 -5.80 39.53
N SER A 208 14.86 -5.99 40.44
CA SER A 208 14.65 -6.86 41.60
C SER A 208 13.53 -6.40 42.54
N LYS A 209 13.15 -5.11 42.49
CA LYS A 209 12.06 -4.55 43.30
C LYS A 209 10.70 -4.70 42.60
N THR A 210 10.67 -4.85 41.28
CA THR A 210 9.43 -5.05 40.53
C THR A 210 8.97 -6.49 40.64
N LYS A 211 7.64 -6.71 40.59
CA LYS A 211 7.09 -8.07 40.60
C LYS A 211 7.38 -8.73 39.26
N PRO A 212 7.87 -9.98 39.24
CA PRO A 212 8.09 -10.70 38.00
C PRO A 212 6.74 -10.92 37.27
N PRO A 213 6.74 -10.81 35.93
CA PRO A 213 5.52 -10.98 35.15
C PRO A 213 5.01 -12.42 35.24
N THR A 214 3.68 -12.58 35.33
CA THR A 214 3.01 -13.87 35.54
C THR A 214 3.22 -14.86 34.38
N SER A 215 3.57 -14.37 33.18
CA SER A 215 3.95 -15.22 32.04
C SER A 215 4.82 -14.42 31.06
N PRO A 216 6.15 -14.44 31.23
CA PRO A 216 7.07 -13.59 30.46
C PRO A 216 7.05 -13.87 28.95
N LEU A 217 6.86 -15.14 28.58
CA LEU A 217 6.85 -15.61 27.18
C LEU A 217 5.44 -15.66 26.58
N ARG A 218 4.40 -15.19 27.28
CA ARG A 218 3.03 -15.30 26.78
C ARG A 218 2.87 -14.41 25.55
N GLN A 219 2.56 -15.03 24.42
CA GLN A 219 2.20 -14.31 23.21
C GLN A 219 1.07 -13.32 23.49
N ARG A 220 1.23 -12.11 22.95
CA ARG A 220 0.15 -11.12 22.93
C ARG A 220 -1.01 -11.71 22.13
N LYS A 221 -2.04 -12.22 22.81
CA LYS A 221 -3.32 -12.47 22.16
C LYS A 221 -3.83 -11.13 21.67
N LYS A 222 -3.74 -10.84 20.37
CA LYS A 222 -4.48 -9.73 19.76
C LYS A 222 -5.93 -9.93 20.16
N SER A 223 -6.55 -8.91 20.75
CA SER A 223 -8.00 -8.87 20.83
C SER A 223 -8.48 -9.01 19.38
N LYS A 224 -9.28 -10.04 19.08
CA LYS A 224 -9.93 -10.14 17.77
C LYS A 224 -10.55 -8.77 17.49
N LYS A 225 -10.09 -8.07 16.45
CA LYS A 225 -10.86 -6.94 15.91
C LYS A 225 -12.24 -7.52 15.66
N ASN A 226 -13.23 -7.06 16.42
CA ASN A 226 -14.56 -7.65 16.45
C ASN A 226 -15.21 -7.49 15.07
N SER A 227 -14.95 -8.43 14.15
CA SER A 227 -15.82 -8.72 13.02
C SER A 227 -17.25 -8.94 13.50
N ASP A 228 -17.37 -9.43 14.74
CA ASP A 228 -18.60 -9.63 15.48
C ASP A 228 -19.37 -8.34 15.77
N LEU A 229 -18.72 -7.17 15.89
CA LEU A 229 -19.43 -5.91 16.20
C LEU A 229 -20.23 -5.41 15.00
N TYR A 230 -19.68 -5.54 13.80
CA TYR A 230 -20.40 -5.28 12.55
C TYR A 230 -21.54 -6.28 12.34
N ALA A 231 -21.31 -7.56 12.65
CA ALA A 231 -22.35 -8.58 12.61
C ALA A 231 -23.50 -8.29 13.59
N ILE A 232 -23.18 -7.88 14.82
CA ILE A 232 -24.17 -7.49 15.85
C ILE A 232 -24.96 -6.23 15.42
N ILE A 233 -24.30 -5.25 14.80
CA ILE A 233 -24.98 -4.05 14.29
C ILE A 233 -25.94 -4.41 13.16
N ALA A 234 -25.50 -5.24 12.20
CA ALA A 234 -26.34 -5.72 11.10
C ALA A 234 -27.54 -6.53 11.60
N GLN A 235 -27.32 -7.42 12.58
CA GLN A 235 -28.39 -8.20 13.20
C GLN A 235 -29.43 -7.30 13.88
N ARG A 236 -28.99 -6.31 14.68
CA ARG A 236 -29.90 -5.34 15.33
C ARG A 236 -30.68 -4.49 14.33
N GLN A 237 -30.06 -4.10 13.21
CA GLN A 237 -30.75 -3.39 12.14
C GLN A 237 -31.83 -4.27 11.48
N ASN A 238 -31.53 -5.56 11.27
CA ASN A 238 -32.49 -6.50 10.71
C ASN A 238 -33.67 -6.77 11.66
N GLU A 239 -33.40 -6.95 12.95
CA GLU A 239 -34.43 -7.11 13.98
C GLU A 239 -35.34 -5.88 14.09
N ARG A 240 -34.76 -4.66 13.99
CA ARG A 240 -35.55 -3.41 13.96
C ARG A 240 -36.42 -3.34 12.73
N ARG A 241 -35.89 -3.69 11.54
CA ARG A 241 -36.66 -3.73 10.29
C ARG A 241 -37.82 -4.71 10.37
N GLY A 242 -37.60 -5.93 10.87
CA GLY A 242 -38.67 -6.91 11.06
C GLY A 242 -39.77 -6.44 12.04
N LYS A 243 -39.38 -5.78 13.14
CA LYS A 243 -40.34 -5.18 14.08
C LYS A 243 -41.13 -4.03 13.48
N ILE A 244 -40.49 -3.20 12.66
CA ILE A 244 -41.14 -2.10 11.93
C ILE A 244 -42.14 -2.66 10.92
N ASP A 245 -41.76 -3.69 10.16
CA ASP A 245 -42.61 -4.30 9.14
C ASP A 245 -43.83 -5.04 9.75
N ALA A 246 -43.63 -5.71 10.88
CA ALA A 246 -44.72 -6.28 11.66
C ALA A 246 -45.64 -5.20 12.25
N MET A 247 -45.08 -4.08 12.73
CA MET A 247 -45.87 -2.92 13.16
C MET A 247 -46.69 -2.34 12.00
N PHE A 248 -46.07 -2.11 10.83
CA PHE A 248 -46.75 -1.59 9.65
C PHE A 248 -47.85 -2.53 9.18
N SER A 249 -47.58 -3.84 9.13
CA SER A 249 -48.57 -4.85 8.77
C SER A 249 -49.75 -4.85 9.76
N SER A 250 -49.49 -4.76 11.08
CA SER A 250 -50.57 -4.65 12.08
C SER A 250 -51.37 -3.34 11.93
N LEU A 251 -50.71 -2.25 11.52
CA LEU A 251 -51.35 -0.95 11.30
C LEU A 251 -52.21 -0.96 10.04
N VAL A 252 -51.69 -1.53 8.94
CA VAL A 252 -52.42 -1.75 7.69
C VAL A 252 -53.59 -2.69 7.91
N GLN A 253 -53.46 -3.74 8.71
CA GLN A 253 -54.57 -4.63 9.04
C GLN A 253 -55.65 -3.94 9.89
N LYS A 254 -55.25 -3.06 10.82
CA LYS A 254 -56.17 -2.37 11.72
C LYS A 254 -56.87 -1.16 11.08
N TYR A 255 -56.21 -0.48 10.14
CA TYR A 255 -56.70 0.77 9.54
C TYR A 255 -56.90 0.72 8.02
N GLY A 256 -56.36 -0.29 7.33
CA GLY A 256 -56.48 -0.50 5.88
C GLY A 256 -57.64 -1.38 5.46
N GLY A 257 -58.56 -1.72 6.37
CA GLY A 257 -59.75 -2.54 6.11
C GLY A 257 -61.00 -1.77 5.68
N GLY A 258 -60.91 -0.47 5.40
CA GLY A 258 -61.97 0.29 4.73
C GLY A 258 -61.58 0.55 3.28
N GLU A 259 -62.54 0.55 2.36
CA GLU A 259 -62.34 0.94 0.95
C GLU A 259 -61.34 2.11 0.86
N ALA A 260 -60.35 1.98 -0.03
CA ALA A 260 -59.37 3.03 -0.26
C ALA A 260 -60.11 4.34 -0.52
N ALA A 261 -60.11 5.23 0.49
CA ALA A 261 -60.54 6.60 0.28
C ALA A 261 -59.70 7.14 -0.89
N PRO A 262 -60.32 7.81 -1.89
CA PRO A 262 -59.57 8.34 -3.02
C PRO A 262 -58.40 9.16 -2.48
N GLU A 263 -57.21 8.97 -3.07
CA GLU A 263 -56.03 9.72 -2.67
C GLU A 263 -56.40 11.21 -2.62
N PRO A 264 -56.17 11.91 -1.48
CA PRO A 264 -56.52 13.31 -1.37
C PRO A 264 -55.80 14.09 -2.46
N SER A 265 -56.50 15.01 -3.11
CA SER A 265 -55.91 15.79 -4.19
C SER A 265 -54.67 16.55 -3.69
N GLU A 266 -53.74 16.84 -4.59
CA GLU A 266 -52.49 17.52 -4.24
C GLU A 266 -52.73 18.86 -3.50
N GLU A 267 -53.82 19.57 -3.84
CA GLU A 267 -54.26 20.78 -3.14
C GLU A 267 -54.71 20.51 -1.69
N GLU A 268 -55.43 19.42 -1.43
CA GLU A 268 -55.85 19.04 -0.08
C GLU A 268 -54.63 18.63 0.77
N PHE A 269 -53.66 17.96 0.16
CA PHE A 269 -52.41 17.59 0.81
C PHE A 269 -51.56 18.82 1.17
N GLU A 270 -51.42 19.77 0.24
CA GLU A 270 -50.73 21.03 0.52
C GLU A 270 -51.43 21.86 1.60
N ALA A 271 -52.77 21.93 1.56
CA ALA A 271 -53.55 22.63 2.57
C ALA A 271 -53.40 22.03 3.97
N THR A 272 -53.37 20.69 4.08
CA THR A 272 -53.12 20.01 5.37
C THR A 272 -51.69 20.21 5.86
N ARG A 273 -50.69 20.15 4.98
CA ARG A 273 -49.29 20.45 5.31
C ARG A 273 -49.12 21.88 5.84
N ARG A 274 -49.74 22.85 5.17
CA ARG A 274 -49.70 24.26 5.57
C ARG A 274 -50.39 24.51 6.92
N LYS A 275 -51.49 23.80 7.21
CA LYS A 275 -52.14 23.81 8.54
C LYS A 275 -51.24 23.23 9.63
N LEU A 276 -50.51 22.16 9.34
CA LEU A 276 -49.57 21.51 10.25
C LEU A 276 -48.36 22.41 10.56
N GLU A 277 -47.80 23.05 9.55
CA GLU A 277 -46.71 24.03 9.70
C GLU A 277 -47.15 25.25 10.52
N ARG A 278 -48.37 25.77 10.28
CA ARG A 278 -48.95 26.84 11.10
C ARG A 278 -49.11 26.44 12.57
N LYS A 279 -49.60 25.23 12.85
CA LYS A 279 -49.70 24.70 14.24
C LYS A 279 -48.33 24.49 14.89
N ARG A 280 -47.32 24.05 14.13
CA ARG A 280 -45.94 23.91 14.61
C ARG A 280 -45.32 25.27 14.91
N ALA A 281 -45.60 26.29 14.09
CA ALA A 281 -45.16 27.65 14.32
C ALA A 281 -45.84 28.29 15.55
N SER A 282 -47.14 28.06 15.76
CA SER A 282 -47.86 28.60 16.92
C SER A 282 -47.46 27.95 18.25
N LYS A 283 -46.98 26.71 18.24
CA LYS A 283 -46.49 26.00 19.43
C LYS A 283 -45.03 26.32 19.79
N ARG A 284 -44.35 27.08 18.92
CA ARG A 284 -42.95 27.53 19.06
C ARG A 284 -42.82 28.99 19.51
N LYS A 285 -43.92 29.71 19.67
CA LYS A 285 -44.02 30.97 20.42
C LYS A 285 -44.60 30.69 21.79
#